data_AF-A0A091E756-F1
#
_entry.id   AF-A0A091E756-F1
#
_cell.length_a   1.000
_cell.length_b   1.000
_cell.length_c   1.000
_cell.angle_alpha   90.00
_cell.angle_beta   90.00
_cell.angle_gamma   90.00
#
_symmetry.space_group_name_H-M   'P 1'
#
loop_
_entity.id
_entity.type
_entity.pdbx_description
1 polymer ?
#
loop_
_entity_poly.entity_id
_entity_poly.type
_entity_poly.pdbx_seq_one_letter_code
_entity_poly.pdbx_strand_id
1 'polypeptide(L)'
;LDLPTSAGGQLAQELGEHCAFAPADVTSPKEVGAALAVAQKQFGRLDLAVNCAGIGIAVKTYNSKKDKVHDLEDFQRVINVS
;
A
#
# COMPACT_ATOMS: atom_id res chain seq x y z
N LEU A 1 2.60 4.60 6.37
CA LEU A 1 1.19 4.48 5.96
C LEU A 1 0.93 3.04 5.57
N ASP A 2 -0.26 2.52 5.85
CA ASP A 2 -0.67 1.15 5.50
C ASP A 2 -2.20 1.07 5.52
N LEU A 3 -2.80 -0.03 5.06
CA LEU A 3 -4.24 -0.21 5.08
C LEU A 3 -4.82 -0.03 6.51
N PRO A 4 -6.04 0.51 6.66
CA PRO A 4 -6.68 0.70 7.96
C PRO A 4 -6.80 -0.58 8.80
N THR A 5 -6.78 -1.74 8.15
CA THR A 5 -6.89 -3.06 8.78
C THR A 5 -5.56 -3.61 9.29
N SER A 6 -4.45 -2.89 9.12
CA SER A 6 -3.13 -3.36 9.54
C SER A 6 -2.84 -3.07 11.01
N ALA A 7 -1.80 -3.72 11.54
CA ALA A 7 -1.33 -3.52 12.91
C ALA A 7 -0.52 -2.21 13.09
N GLY A 8 -0.40 -1.38 12.05
CA GLY A 8 0.51 -0.22 12.06
C GLY A 8 0.19 0.80 13.15
N GLY A 9 -1.09 0.96 13.53
CA GLY A 9 -1.48 1.85 14.62
C GLY A 9 -0.96 1.42 15.99
N GLN A 10 -0.96 0.11 16.27
CA GLN A 10 -0.42 -0.45 17.52
C GLN A 10 1.10 -0.34 17.54
N LEU A 11 1.75 -0.71 16.43
CA LEU A 11 3.21 -0.64 16.32
C LEU A 11 3.74 0.79 16.46
N ALA A 12 3.04 1.79 15.92
CA ALA A 12 3.44 3.18 16.10
C ALA A 12 3.37 3.63 17.57
N GLN A 13 2.39 3.13 18.34
CA GLN A 13 2.32 3.41 19.77
C GLN A 13 3.48 2.75 20.54
N GLU A 14 3.84 1.52 20.18
CA GLU A 14 4.99 0.81 20.78
C GLU A 14 6.34 1.49 20.49
N LEU A 15 6.48 2.07 19.29
CA LEU A 15 7.71 2.76 18.85
C LEU A 15 7.81 4.22 19.36
N GLY A 16 6.72 4.80 19.85
CA GLY A 16 6.71 6.11 20.51
C GLY A 16 6.69 7.32 19.55
N GLU A 17 7.10 8.48 20.06
CA GLU A 17 6.83 9.81 19.48
C GLU A 17 7.47 10.05 18.09
N HIS A 18 8.54 9.32 17.77
CA HIS A 18 9.21 9.39 16.47
C HIS A 18 8.58 8.51 15.39
N CYS A 19 7.49 7.81 15.71
CA CYS A 19 6.74 6.99 14.77
C CYS A 19 5.31 7.50 14.66
N ALA A 20 4.80 7.60 13.43
CA ALA A 20 3.43 7.96 13.17
C ALA A 20 2.79 6.96 12.21
N PHE A 21 1.59 6.52 12.57
CA PHE A 21 0.76 5.74 11.67
C PHE A 21 -0.28 6.61 10.98
N ALA A 22 -0.39 6.46 9.67
CA ALA A 22 -1.43 7.07 8.86
C ALA A 22 -2.09 5.97 8.01
N PRO A 23 -3.36 5.60 8.27
CA PRO A 23 -4.04 4.61 7.47
C PRO A 23 -4.30 5.15 6.06
N ALA A 24 -3.92 4.41 5.02
CA ALA A 24 -4.11 4.78 3.62
C ALA A 24 -4.00 3.57 2.68
N ASP A 25 -4.83 3.56 1.64
CA ASP A 25 -4.63 2.75 0.44
C ASP A 25 -3.69 3.46 -0.54
N VAL A 26 -2.61 2.78 -0.96
CA VAL A 26 -1.62 3.34 -1.91
C VAL A 26 -2.19 3.62 -3.29
N THR A 27 -3.30 2.97 -3.65
CA THR A 27 -4.02 3.22 -4.92
C THR A 27 -4.87 4.49 -4.89
N SER A 28 -5.01 5.13 -3.71
CA SER A 28 -5.83 6.32 -3.48
C SER A 28 -4.94 7.56 -3.30
N PRO A 29 -4.78 8.42 -4.32
CA PRO A 29 -3.95 9.62 -4.23
C PRO A 29 -4.39 10.57 -3.10
N LYS A 30 -5.69 10.57 -2.80
CA LYS A 30 -6.27 11.36 -1.72
C LYS A 30 -5.78 10.88 -0.35
N GLU A 31 -5.79 9.57 -0.12
CA GLU A 31 -5.35 8.99 1.16
C GLU A 31 -3.84 9.10 1.34
N VAL A 32 -3.07 8.86 0.27
CA VAL A 32 -1.62 9.09 0.29
C VAL A 32 -1.32 10.56 0.60
N GLY A 33 -2.01 11.51 -0.04
CA GLY A 33 -1.84 12.94 0.24
C GLY A 33 -2.14 13.30 1.70
N ALA A 34 -3.18 12.71 2.30
CA ALA A 34 -3.48 12.88 3.72
C ALA A 34 -2.37 12.30 4.62
N ALA A 35 -1.82 11.13 4.28
CA ALA A 35 -0.69 10.55 5.01
C ALA A 35 0.58 11.40 4.93
N LEU A 36 0.86 12.02 3.77
CA LEU A 36 1.98 12.95 3.61
C LEU A 36 1.79 14.23 4.44
N ALA A 37 0.56 14.73 4.54
CA ALA A 37 0.24 15.87 5.40
C ALA A 37 0.50 15.55 6.88
N VAL A 38 0.24 14.31 7.33
CA VAL A 38 0.62 13.86 8.69
C VAL A 38 2.14 13.93 8.88
N ALA A 39 2.91 13.41 7.92
CA ALA A 39 4.37 13.46 7.99
C ALA A 39 4.89 14.90 8.06
N GLN A 40 4.36 15.80 7.23
CA GLN A 40 4.73 17.22 7.27
C GLN A 40 4.35 17.88 8.60
N LYS A 41 3.17 17.59 9.14
CA LYS A 41 2.69 18.18 10.40
C LYS A 41 3.50 17.70 11.61
N GLN A 42 3.86 16.41 11.66
CA GLN A 42 4.50 15.81 12.83
C GLN A 42 6.04 15.90 12.79
N PHE A 43 6.63 15.80 11.59
CA PHE A 43 8.08 15.75 11.42
C PHE A 43 8.65 16.95 10.64
N GLY A 44 7.80 17.88 10.21
CA GLY A 44 8.18 19.12 9.52
C GLY A 44 8.42 18.97 8.02
N ARG A 45 8.97 17.83 7.56
CA ARG A 45 9.22 17.54 6.15
C ARG A 45 9.25 16.04 5.84
N LEU A 46 9.19 15.69 4.55
CA LEU A 46 9.45 14.35 4.04
C LEU A 46 10.75 14.35 3.24
N ASP A 47 11.72 13.54 3.67
CA ASP A 47 13.03 13.41 3.01
C ASP A 47 13.13 12.20 2.08
N LEU A 48 12.45 11.10 2.46
CA LEU A 48 12.51 9.82 1.76
C LEU A 48 11.15 9.14 1.82
N ALA A 49 10.75 8.53 0.72
CA ALA A 49 9.62 7.61 0.66
C ALA A 49 10.12 6.23 0.22
N VAL A 50 9.72 5.20 0.96
CA VAL A 50 9.97 3.80 0.60
C VAL A 50 8.61 3.16 0.38
N ASN A 51 8.35 2.69 -0.84
CA ASN A 51 7.15 1.91 -1.14
C ASN A 51 7.44 0.42 -0.94
N CYS A 52 6.70 -0.22 -0.03
CA CYS A 52 6.74 -1.67 0.20
C CYS A 52 5.36 -2.31 -0.03
N ALA A 53 4.42 -1.60 -0.64
CA ALA A 53 3.12 -2.15 -0.99
C ALA A 53 3.24 -2.97 -2.28
N GLY A 54 2.63 -4.15 -2.28
CA GLY A 54 2.59 -5.03 -3.44
C GLY A 54 1.64 -6.19 -3.18
N ILE A 55 0.93 -6.59 -4.22
CA ILE A 55 0.08 -7.79 -4.19
C ILE A 55 0.52 -8.76 -5.29
N GLY A 56 0.30 -10.05 -5.07
CA GLY A 56 0.57 -11.09 -6.05
C GLY A 56 -0.65 -11.98 -6.24
N ILE A 57 -0.96 -12.30 -7.49
CA ILE A 57 -2.02 -13.24 -7.85
C ILE A 57 -1.36 -14.46 -8.50
N ALA A 58 -1.51 -15.63 -7.88
CA ALA A 58 -0.89 -16.86 -8.35
C ALA A 58 -1.70 -17.53 -9.47
N VAL A 59 -1.71 -16.92 -10.66
CA VAL A 59 -2.41 -17.42 -11.85
C VAL A 59 -1.47 -17.41 -13.06
N LYS A 60 -1.56 -18.44 -13.91
CA LYS A 60 -0.79 -18.51 -15.16
C LYS A 60 -1.38 -17.54 -16.17
N THR A 61 -0.53 -16.81 -16.92
CA THR A 61 -0.95 -15.96 -18.05
C THR A 61 -1.88 -16.70 -19.02
N TYR A 62 -1.56 -17.96 -19.31
CA TYR A 62 -2.44 -18.88 -20.00
C TYR A 62 -2.32 -20.27 -19.38
N ASN A 63 -3.46 -20.90 -19.11
CA ASN A 63 -3.54 -22.26 -18.61
C ASN A 63 -4.02 -23.20 -19.71
N SER A 64 -3.07 -23.82 -20.42
CA SER A 64 -3.35 -24.76 -21.50
C SER A 64 -4.16 -25.99 -21.09
N LYS A 65 -4.12 -26.40 -19.81
CA LYS A 65 -4.92 -27.54 -19.32
C LYS A 65 -6.40 -27.20 -19.12
N LYS A 66 -6.70 -25.92 -18.88
CA LYS A 66 -8.06 -25.40 -18.64
C LYS A 66 -8.57 -24.53 -19.78
N ASP A 67 -7.78 -24.37 -20.85
CA ASP A 67 -8.03 -23.46 -21.97
C ASP A 67 -8.52 -22.07 -21.52
N LYS A 68 -7.80 -21.48 -20.55
CA LYS A 68 -8.22 -20.24 -19.89
C LYS A 68 -7.07 -19.24 -19.83
N VAL A 69 -7.35 -18.01 -20.26
CA VAL A 69 -6.45 -16.86 -20.12
C VAL A 69 -6.58 -16.24 -18.72
N HIS A 70 -5.50 -15.62 -18.25
CA HIS A 70 -5.54 -14.79 -17.06
C HIS A 70 -6.47 -13.60 -17.28
N ASP A 71 -7.25 -13.28 -16.26
CA ASP A 71 -8.19 -12.17 -16.25
C ASP A 71 -7.44 -10.82 -16.31
N LEU A 72 -7.88 -9.90 -17.16
CA LEU A 72 -7.17 -8.64 -17.38
C LEU A 72 -7.29 -7.74 -16.15
N GLU A 73 -8.43 -7.76 -15.49
CA GLU A 73 -8.74 -6.98 -14.31
C GLU A 73 -7.84 -7.41 -13.14
N ASP A 74 -7.65 -8.72 -12.94
CA ASP A 74 -6.69 -9.23 -11.96
C ASP A 74 -5.24 -8.80 -12.29
N PHE A 75 -4.85 -8.81 -13.57
CA PHE A 75 -3.52 -8.35 -14.00
C PHE A 75 -3.33 -6.85 -13.72
N GLN A 76 -4.31 -6.02 -14.10
CA GLN A 76 -4.30 -4.58 -13.88
C GLN A 76 -4.27 -4.24 -12.39
N ARG A 77 -4.98 -5.01 -11.55
CA ARG A 77 -4.99 -4.79 -10.10
C ARG A 77 -3.60 -4.93 -9.48
N VAL A 78 -2.81 -5.92 -9.92
CA VAL A 78 -1.42 -6.08 -9.46
C VAL A 78 -0.58 -4.85 -9.83
N ILE A 79 -0.73 -4.34 -11.05
CA ILE A 79 0.00 -3.14 -11.51
C ILE A 79 -0.39 -1.90 -10.72
N ASN A 80 -1.68 -1.76 -10.39
CA ASN A 80 -2.18 -0.59 -9.68
C ASN A 80 -1.71 -0.52 -8.22
N VAL A 81 -1.35 -1.64 -7.61
CA VAL A 81 -0.82 -1.72 -6.24
C VAL A 81 0.70 -1.91 -6.30
N SER A 82 1.40 -0.92 -6.86
CA SER A 82 2.87 -0.86 -6.97
C SER A 82 3.38 0.57 -7.00
#